data_AF-A0A1J4JJN3-F1
#
_entry.id   AF-A0A1J4JJN3-F1
#
_cell.length_a   1.000
_cell.length_b   1.000
_cell.length_c   1.000
_cell.angle_alpha   90.00
_cell.angle_beta   90.00
_cell.angle_gamma   90.00
#
_symmetry.space_group_name_H-M   'P 1'
#
loop_
_entity.id
_entity.type
_entity.pdbx_description
1 polymer ?
#
loop_
_entity_poly.entity_id
_entity_poly.type
_entity_poly.pdbx_seq_one_letter_code
_entity_poly.pdbx_strand_id
1 'polypeptide(L)'
;MLLESQDTDSYIDLDVKEEGLTRRPFMKKLLIGLGIFALVSVITIGIVMIPKTNVQKTLFSSHSQANGPRTYIPLDIWNFTKDIKDVGTGAVFTIDKPHLWNGRADPFLYTAYVEVFIGSEVSDIISHDFGFRTMAISREGFFLNDEKVRLNGVNRHQDRQDKGWAVSSENEIEDFDLIYEMGANAIRLAHYQQNESVFEICNRKGFIVWVEVPFIQRFMNTRKSTDNIMNQYIELIKQNFNHPCIAMWGTMNELAFDGHESEELTAVSNMSLIAHVLDPTRLTTGAITPNFKSTDELPNIPDVNGWNFYYGWYYGEISDVSSVIDNLLKEVSFHPMSISEYGADANIKYHSENPKAKDYSEEYQTLLHMKTYEIFLTKKIWGTFIWNMFEFAVDSRDEGGVKGRNNKGMVTYDRKIKKDAYYYYIAMWSEDPFVYVSGKRFHDRAVDNIKFYVFSNQKDLKVYLNDEIIATETNFTNYKEYSVTLNKGVNIVKTISGDLEDSSEFERVTKENPSYRCPN
;
A
#
# COMPACT_ATOMS: atom_id res chain seq x y z
N MET A 1 -45.49 -30.79 20.82
CA MET A 1 -45.85 -32.10 20.24
C MET A 1 -44.68 -32.49 19.37
N LEU A 2 -44.04 -33.61 19.72
CA LEU A 2 -42.81 -34.15 19.13
C LEU A 2 -42.93 -34.44 17.63
N LEU A 3 -41.78 -34.38 16.93
CA LEU A 3 -41.27 -35.24 15.83
C LEU A 3 -40.15 -34.44 15.14
N GLU A 4 -38.89 -34.63 15.54
CA GLU A 4 -37.90 -35.61 15.02
C GLU A 4 -37.21 -35.20 13.71
N SER A 5 -35.89 -35.33 13.78
CA SER A 5 -34.81 -34.87 12.91
C SER A 5 -34.69 -35.65 11.59
N GLN A 6 -34.30 -34.95 10.53
CA GLN A 6 -33.50 -35.55 9.46
C GLN A 6 -32.30 -34.65 9.15
N ASP A 7 -31.13 -35.20 9.44
CA ASP A 7 -29.82 -34.79 8.95
C ASP A 7 -29.77 -34.89 7.43
N THR A 8 -29.21 -33.88 6.78
CA THR A 8 -28.55 -34.04 5.48
C THR A 8 -27.26 -33.23 5.48
N ASP A 9 -26.17 -33.90 5.84
CA ASP A 9 -24.82 -33.54 5.45
C ASP A 9 -24.71 -33.53 3.91
N SER A 10 -24.25 -32.42 3.33
CA SER A 10 -23.82 -32.36 1.93
C SER A 10 -22.35 -31.93 1.90
N TYR A 11 -21.47 -32.94 1.96
CA TYR A 11 -20.06 -32.78 1.62
C TYR A 11 -19.92 -32.74 0.09
N ILE A 12 -19.24 -31.72 -0.42
CA ILE A 12 -18.83 -31.60 -1.81
C ILE A 12 -17.55 -32.40 -1.98
N ASP A 13 -17.64 -33.52 -2.71
CA ASP A 13 -16.52 -34.37 -3.11
C ASP A 13 -15.87 -33.77 -4.38
N LEU A 14 -14.64 -33.28 -4.27
CA LEU A 14 -13.86 -32.76 -5.40
C LEU A 14 -13.02 -33.89 -6.00
N ASP A 15 -13.64 -34.65 -6.90
CA ASP A 15 -13.01 -35.71 -7.67
C ASP A 15 -12.23 -35.10 -8.86
N VAL A 16 -10.91 -34.91 -8.68
CA VAL A 16 -10.01 -34.45 -9.75
C VAL A 16 -9.60 -35.66 -10.59
N LYS A 17 -10.17 -35.76 -11.79
CA LYS A 17 -9.78 -36.73 -12.82
C LYS A 17 -8.39 -36.38 -13.38
N GLU A 18 -7.40 -37.22 -13.11
CA GLU A 18 -6.15 -37.27 -13.86
C GLU A 18 -6.39 -37.79 -15.29
N GLU A 19 -5.89 -37.03 -16.28
CA GLU A 19 -5.88 -37.39 -17.69
C GLU A 19 -4.91 -38.54 -17.97
N GLY A 20 -5.35 -39.47 -18.82
CA GLY A 20 -4.59 -40.64 -19.22
C GLY A 20 -3.44 -40.33 -20.19
N LEU A 21 -2.30 -40.97 -19.95
CA LEU A 21 -1.36 -41.38 -20.99
C LEU A 21 -0.98 -42.84 -20.76
N THR A 22 -1.56 -43.70 -21.59
CA THR A 22 -1.30 -45.14 -21.64
C THR A 22 0.01 -45.41 -22.38
N ARG A 23 0.90 -46.27 -21.85
CA ARG A 23 1.69 -47.25 -22.63
C ARG A 23 2.41 -48.32 -21.78
N ARG A 24 1.76 -49.49 -21.78
CA ARG A 24 2.24 -50.91 -21.80
C ARG A 24 3.06 -51.51 -20.63
N PRO A 25 2.69 -52.74 -20.19
CA PRO A 25 3.40 -53.50 -19.17
C PRO A 25 4.44 -54.44 -19.79
N PHE A 26 5.65 -54.52 -19.23
CA PHE A 26 6.56 -55.64 -19.52
C PHE A 26 7.36 -56.06 -18.29
N MET A 27 7.22 -57.35 -17.97
CA MET A 27 8.08 -58.20 -17.11
C MET A 27 8.21 -57.89 -15.60
N LYS A 28 7.30 -58.50 -14.84
CA LYS A 28 7.67 -59.24 -13.61
C LYS A 28 8.43 -60.51 -14.00
N LYS A 29 9.72 -60.62 -13.63
CA LYS A 29 10.27 -61.77 -12.86
C LYS A 29 11.80 -61.67 -12.71
N LEU A 30 12.21 -62.10 -11.52
CA LEU A 30 13.51 -62.66 -11.14
C LEU A 30 14.58 -61.68 -10.62
N LEU A 31 14.56 -61.47 -9.30
CA LEU A 31 15.77 -61.34 -8.50
C LEU A 31 15.58 -62.12 -7.20
N ILE A 32 16.20 -63.29 -7.17
CA ILE A 32 16.46 -64.09 -5.98
C ILE A 32 17.70 -63.48 -5.32
N GLY A 33 17.61 -63.19 -4.02
CA GLY A 33 18.71 -63.28 -3.08
C GLY A 33 19.88 -62.33 -3.28
N LEU A 34 19.75 -61.12 -2.78
CA LEU A 34 20.80 -60.39 -2.05
C LEU A 34 20.08 -59.34 -1.20
N GLY A 35 20.29 -59.39 0.12
CA GLY A 35 19.65 -58.51 1.08
C GLY A 35 20.03 -57.05 0.82
N ILE A 36 19.19 -56.35 0.07
CA ILE A 36 19.20 -54.89 0.01
C ILE A 36 18.31 -54.46 1.17
N PHE A 37 18.93 -53.98 2.24
CA PHE A 37 18.24 -53.14 3.21
C PHE A 37 17.49 -52.08 2.39
N ALA A 38 16.16 -52.07 2.47
CA ALA A 38 15.41 -50.89 2.10
C ALA A 38 15.94 -49.79 3.04
N LEU A 39 16.88 -48.99 2.54
CA LEU A 39 17.06 -47.62 3.01
C LEU A 39 15.71 -46.97 2.73
N VAL A 40 14.81 -47.07 3.71
CA VAL A 40 13.76 -46.09 3.87
C VAL A 40 14.54 -44.80 4.06
N SER A 41 14.75 -44.07 2.97
CA SER A 41 15.27 -42.72 3.05
C SER A 41 14.27 -41.97 3.91
N VAL A 42 14.60 -41.78 5.19
CA VAL A 42 13.76 -41.01 6.09
C VAL A 42 13.83 -39.60 5.56
N ILE A 43 12.80 -39.18 4.85
CA ILE A 43 12.63 -37.78 4.47
C ILE A 43 12.36 -37.05 5.79
N THR A 44 13.33 -36.25 6.22
CA THR A 44 13.20 -35.42 7.41
C THR A 44 13.11 -33.98 6.96
N ILE A 45 12.18 -33.20 7.52
CA ILE A 45 12.10 -31.76 7.27
C ILE A 45 12.65 -31.05 8.50
N GLY A 46 13.66 -30.20 8.32
CA GLY A 46 14.17 -29.31 9.36
C GLY A 46 13.71 -27.88 9.10
N ILE A 47 13.38 -27.13 10.16
CA ILE A 47 13.13 -25.69 10.07
C ILE A 47 14.13 -24.93 10.94
N VAL A 48 14.77 -23.89 10.39
CA VAL A 48 15.74 -23.02 11.09
C VAL A 48 15.29 -21.56 10.98
N MET A 49 15.25 -20.81 12.08
CA MET A 49 14.93 -19.37 12.08
C MET A 49 16.14 -18.54 12.47
N ILE A 50 16.43 -17.47 11.73
CA ILE A 50 17.63 -16.65 11.93
C ILE A 50 17.30 -15.15 11.84
N PRO A 51 17.77 -14.32 12.78
CA PRO A 51 17.67 -12.86 12.67
C PRO A 51 18.34 -12.33 11.40
N LYS A 52 17.65 -11.47 10.65
CA LYS A 52 18.23 -10.82 9.46
C LYS A 52 19.09 -9.62 9.87
N THR A 53 20.25 -9.88 10.47
CA THR A 53 21.26 -8.84 10.68
C THR A 53 21.91 -8.48 9.34
N ASN A 54 22.53 -7.30 9.22
CA ASN A 54 23.25 -6.80 8.01
C ASN A 54 24.47 -7.67 7.57
N VAL A 55 24.51 -8.94 7.94
CA VAL A 55 25.53 -9.90 7.56
C VAL A 55 25.08 -10.64 6.30
N GLN A 56 25.27 -10.02 5.14
CA GLN A 56 25.61 -10.78 3.94
C GLN A 56 26.97 -11.46 4.21
N LYS A 57 26.98 -12.63 4.86
CA LYS A 57 28.11 -13.56 4.87
C LYS A 57 27.74 -14.91 5.48
N THR A 58 27.49 -15.85 4.56
CA THR A 58 27.89 -17.26 4.67
C THR A 58 27.24 -18.07 5.80
N LEU A 59 26.07 -18.64 5.53
CA LEU A 59 25.66 -19.91 6.14
C LEU A 59 26.08 -21.06 5.23
N PHE A 60 27.36 -21.45 5.32
CA PHE A 60 27.81 -22.79 4.93
C PHE A 60 28.99 -23.18 5.81
N SER A 61 28.72 -24.09 6.73
CA SER A 61 29.58 -25.09 7.38
C SER A 61 29.02 -25.28 8.81
N SER A 62 28.76 -26.50 9.28
CA SER A 62 29.69 -27.61 9.24
C SER A 62 28.98 -28.92 9.59
N HIS A 63 29.36 -30.00 8.90
CA HIS A 63 29.80 -31.26 9.52
C HIS A 63 30.82 -31.95 8.58
N SER A 64 32.08 -31.50 8.61
CA SER A 64 33.30 -32.34 8.64
C SER A 64 34.56 -31.44 8.61
N GLN A 65 35.69 -31.99 9.05
CA GLN A 65 36.76 -31.30 9.80
C GLN A 65 37.75 -30.41 9.01
N ALA A 66 38.37 -29.50 9.79
CA ALA A 66 39.77 -29.05 9.80
C ALA A 66 40.25 -27.85 8.93
N ASN A 67 40.70 -26.81 9.65
CA ASN A 67 41.62 -25.72 9.29
C ASN A 67 41.15 -24.67 8.26
N GLY A 68 40.38 -23.68 8.74
CA GLY A 68 40.14 -22.39 8.09
C GLY A 68 39.86 -21.28 9.14
N PRO A 69 40.01 -19.98 8.80
CA PRO A 69 39.95 -18.90 9.78
C PRO A 69 38.57 -18.85 10.44
N ARG A 70 38.58 -18.85 11.78
CA ARG A 70 37.36 -18.76 12.60
C ARG A 70 36.70 -17.40 12.39
N THR A 71 35.58 -17.38 11.67
CA THR A 71 34.69 -16.22 11.66
C THR A 71 33.88 -16.24 12.96
N TYR A 72 33.97 -15.17 13.73
CA TYR A 72 33.17 -14.96 14.93
C TYR A 72 31.69 -14.80 14.53
N ILE A 73 30.85 -15.76 14.90
CA ILE A 73 29.40 -15.65 14.86
C ILE A 73 28.98 -15.04 16.20
N PRO A 74 28.32 -13.88 16.26
CA PRO A 74 27.81 -13.34 17.52
C PRO A 74 26.87 -14.36 18.17
N LEU A 75 27.04 -14.55 19.48
CA LEU A 75 26.41 -15.62 20.29
C LEU A 75 24.91 -15.43 20.58
N ASP A 76 24.23 -14.50 19.90
CA ASP A 76 22.80 -14.22 20.08
C ASP A 76 21.92 -14.74 18.93
N ILE A 77 22.46 -15.61 18.06
CA ILE A 77 21.67 -16.24 17.00
C ILE A 77 20.89 -17.42 17.59
N TRP A 78 19.60 -17.19 17.84
CA TRP A 78 18.65 -18.22 18.22
C TRP A 78 18.42 -19.20 17.06
N ASN A 79 19.30 -20.19 16.88
CA ASN A 79 19.06 -21.29 15.96
C ASN A 79 18.08 -22.28 16.60
N PHE A 80 16.79 -22.14 16.29
CA PHE A 80 15.80 -23.15 16.65
C PHE A 80 15.69 -24.17 15.52
N THR A 81 15.89 -25.46 15.81
CA THR A 81 15.72 -26.55 14.85
C THR A 81 14.70 -27.56 15.35
N LYS A 82 13.80 -28.02 14.47
CA LYS A 82 12.84 -29.09 14.78
C LYS A 82 12.67 -30.02 13.60
N ASP A 83 12.83 -31.32 13.86
CA ASP A 83 12.57 -32.37 12.87
C ASP A 83 11.08 -32.67 12.78
N ILE A 84 10.54 -32.67 11.56
CA ILE A 84 9.18 -33.11 11.27
C ILE A 84 9.26 -34.53 10.71
N LYS A 85 8.67 -35.49 11.44
CA LYS A 85 8.70 -36.93 11.09
C LYS A 85 7.49 -37.39 10.28
N ASP A 86 6.39 -36.64 10.31
CA ASP A 86 5.15 -36.93 9.58
C ASP A 86 4.76 -35.78 8.65
N VAL A 87 4.61 -36.09 7.35
CA VAL A 87 4.15 -35.14 6.33
C VAL A 87 2.74 -34.66 6.68
N GLY A 88 2.56 -33.35 6.85
CA GLY A 88 1.28 -32.73 7.25
C GLY A 88 1.18 -32.31 8.72
N THR A 89 2.20 -32.58 9.55
CA THR A 89 2.30 -32.03 10.91
C THR A 89 3.14 -30.75 10.91
N GLY A 90 2.61 -29.65 11.46
CA GLY A 90 3.33 -28.39 11.57
C GLY A 90 4.39 -28.40 12.68
N ALA A 91 5.43 -27.57 12.55
CA ALA A 91 6.39 -27.31 13.62
C ALA A 91 6.02 -26.03 14.37
N VAL A 92 5.77 -26.14 15.68
CA VAL A 92 5.58 -25.00 16.58
C VAL A 92 6.89 -24.68 17.28
N PHE A 93 7.27 -23.40 17.25
CA PHE A 93 8.41 -22.82 17.96
C PHE A 93 7.92 -21.78 18.97
N THR A 94 8.61 -21.68 20.10
CA THR A 94 8.39 -20.60 21.09
C THR A 94 9.64 -19.76 21.13
N ILE A 95 9.48 -18.46 20.86
CA ILE A 95 10.57 -17.47 20.93
C ILE A 95 10.25 -16.54 22.09
N ASP A 96 11.11 -16.54 23.10
CA ASP A 96 10.97 -15.63 24.23
C ASP A 96 11.43 -14.22 23.82
N LYS A 97 10.56 -13.23 23.99
CA LYS A 97 10.83 -11.80 23.72
C LYS A 97 11.36 -11.56 22.29
N PRO A 98 10.59 -11.89 21.23
CA PRO A 98 11.02 -11.65 19.87
C PRO A 98 11.22 -10.16 19.61
N HIS A 99 12.24 -9.80 18.84
CA HIS A 99 12.33 -8.47 18.22
C HIS A 99 11.15 -8.30 17.26
N LEU A 100 10.26 -7.36 17.56
CA LEU A 100 9.05 -7.14 16.79
C LEU A 100 9.32 -6.39 15.49
N TRP A 101 8.62 -6.78 14.42
CA TRP A 101 8.44 -5.91 13.28
C TRP A 101 7.49 -4.78 13.70
N ASN A 102 7.97 -3.54 13.69
CA ASN A 102 7.27 -2.37 14.21
C ASN A 102 7.13 -1.27 13.16
N GLY A 103 6.74 -1.66 11.94
CA GLY A 103 6.52 -0.72 10.84
C GLY A 103 7.78 0.06 10.50
N ARG A 104 7.63 1.33 10.12
CA ARG A 104 8.77 2.19 9.75
C ARG A 104 9.74 2.45 10.89
N ALA A 105 9.27 2.41 12.13
CA ALA A 105 10.11 2.65 13.29
C ALA A 105 11.18 1.57 13.45
N ASP A 106 10.82 0.31 13.17
CA ASP A 106 11.74 -0.83 13.26
C ASP A 106 11.24 -2.04 12.43
N PRO A 107 11.50 -2.10 11.11
CA PRO A 107 10.99 -3.14 10.23
C PRO A 107 11.79 -4.46 10.35
N PHE A 108 11.95 -4.97 11.57
CA PHE A 108 12.79 -6.14 11.85
C PHE A 108 12.25 -7.42 11.21
N LEU A 109 13.12 -8.16 10.52
CA LEU A 109 12.78 -9.42 9.86
C LEU A 109 13.65 -10.57 10.38
N TYR A 110 13.02 -11.74 10.48
CA TYR A 110 13.68 -13.04 10.58
C TYR A 110 13.60 -13.73 9.22
N THR A 111 14.46 -14.73 9.01
CA THR A 111 14.35 -15.65 7.88
C THR A 111 14.12 -17.06 8.42
N ALA A 112 13.06 -17.72 7.95
CA ALA A 112 12.81 -19.13 8.18
C ALA A 112 13.33 -19.94 7.00
N TYR A 113 14.14 -20.96 7.26
CA TYR A 113 14.62 -21.94 6.30
C TYR A 113 13.89 -23.25 6.54
N VAL A 114 13.45 -23.91 5.48
CA VAL A 114 12.88 -25.26 5.51
C VAL A 114 13.75 -26.13 4.61
N GLU A 115 14.41 -27.11 5.21
CA GLU A 115 15.35 -28.01 4.54
C GLU A 115 14.76 -29.42 4.47
N VAL A 116 14.77 -30.02 3.29
CA VAL A 116 14.35 -31.40 3.06
C VAL A 116 15.57 -32.28 2.98
N PHE A 117 15.68 -33.26 3.87
CA PHE A 117 16.81 -34.19 3.92
C PHE A 117 16.48 -35.53 3.26
N ILE A 118 17.42 -36.07 2.46
CA ILE A 118 17.42 -37.47 2.02
C ILE A 118 18.65 -38.14 2.66
N GLY A 119 18.43 -38.90 3.74
CA GLY A 119 19.53 -39.38 4.56
C GLY A 119 20.15 -38.24 5.36
N SER A 120 21.44 -37.98 5.19
CA SER A 120 22.17 -36.87 5.85
C SER A 120 22.40 -35.66 4.95
N GLU A 121 21.91 -35.69 3.71
CA GLU A 121 22.12 -34.62 2.72
C GLU A 121 20.85 -33.78 2.57
N VAL A 122 21.01 -32.45 2.50
CA VAL A 122 19.94 -31.52 2.13
C VAL A 122 19.67 -31.69 0.63
N SER A 123 18.47 -32.16 0.30
CA SER A 123 17.99 -32.34 -1.06
C SER A 123 17.27 -31.12 -1.62
N ASP A 124 16.64 -30.31 -0.76
CA ASP A 124 15.93 -29.10 -1.15
C ASP A 124 15.90 -28.11 0.01
N ILE A 125 15.83 -26.82 -0.32
CA ILE A 125 15.74 -25.73 0.65
C ILE A 125 14.83 -24.62 0.12
N ILE A 126 13.89 -24.21 0.96
CA ILE A 126 13.12 -22.97 0.75
C ILE A 126 13.36 -22.03 1.93
N SER A 127 13.25 -20.73 1.68
CA SER A 127 13.36 -19.74 2.75
C SER A 127 12.36 -18.61 2.57
N HIS A 128 11.80 -18.12 3.67
CA HIS A 128 10.92 -16.96 3.68
C HIS A 128 11.33 -15.98 4.78
N ASP A 129 11.34 -14.70 4.43
CA ASP A 129 11.42 -13.63 5.43
C ASP A 129 10.05 -13.46 6.12
N PHE A 130 10.06 -13.20 7.42
CA PHE A 130 8.85 -12.93 8.20
C PHE A 130 9.15 -12.01 9.39
N GLY A 131 8.10 -11.47 10.03
CA GLY A 131 8.23 -10.58 11.17
C GLY A 131 7.16 -10.86 12.24
N PHE A 132 7.54 -10.74 13.52
CA PHE A 132 6.61 -10.87 14.64
C PHE A 132 5.92 -9.54 14.90
N ARG A 133 4.59 -9.51 14.86
CA ARG A 133 3.78 -8.31 15.07
C ARG A 133 2.34 -8.66 15.36
N THR A 134 1.64 -7.78 16.06
CA THR A 134 0.18 -7.77 16.15
C THR A 134 -0.36 -6.53 15.43
N MET A 135 -1.46 -6.70 14.71
CA MET A 135 -2.19 -5.60 14.08
C MET A 135 -3.66 -5.71 14.45
N ALA A 136 -4.28 -4.59 14.81
CA ALA A 136 -5.70 -4.54 15.12
C ALA A 136 -6.30 -3.23 14.63
N ILE A 137 -7.57 -3.27 14.25
CA ILE A 137 -8.35 -2.07 13.91
C ILE A 137 -9.58 -2.05 14.78
N SER A 138 -9.83 -0.90 15.39
CA SER A 138 -11.05 -0.62 16.13
C SER A 138 -11.57 0.78 15.78
N ARG A 139 -12.68 1.19 16.40
CA ARG A 139 -13.22 2.55 16.24
C ARG A 139 -12.25 3.63 16.71
N GLU A 140 -11.31 3.29 17.57
CA GLU A 140 -10.31 4.24 18.04
C GLU A 140 -9.15 4.40 17.06
N GLY A 141 -8.99 3.49 16.08
CA GLY A 141 -7.99 3.59 15.03
C GLY A 141 -7.30 2.26 14.75
N PHE A 142 -6.18 2.34 14.04
CA PHE A 142 -5.28 1.22 13.80
C PHE A 142 -4.24 1.12 14.93
N PHE A 143 -3.88 -0.12 15.28
CA PHE A 143 -2.91 -0.45 16.31
C PHE A 143 -1.87 -1.41 15.75
N LEU A 144 -0.59 -1.11 15.98
CA LEU A 144 0.55 -1.97 15.69
C LEU A 144 1.25 -2.27 17.01
N ASN A 145 1.38 -3.54 17.38
CA ASN A 145 2.03 -3.94 18.64
C ASN A 145 1.45 -3.19 19.86
N ASP A 146 0.12 -3.09 19.91
CA ASP A 146 -0.67 -2.38 20.93
C ASP A 146 -0.53 -0.84 20.96
N GLU A 147 0.30 -0.26 20.09
CA GLU A 147 0.44 1.19 19.94
C GLU A 147 -0.47 1.72 18.84
N LYS A 148 -1.19 2.81 19.15
CA LYS A 148 -2.08 3.46 18.20
C LYS A 148 -1.25 4.18 17.12
N VAL A 149 -1.45 3.80 15.87
CA VAL A 149 -0.78 4.40 14.70
C VAL A 149 -1.83 4.85 13.70
N ARG A 150 -1.77 6.11 13.26
CA ARG A 150 -2.60 6.56 12.13
C ARG A 150 -1.97 6.09 10.83
N LEU A 151 -2.77 5.44 9.97
CA LEU A 151 -2.29 5.05 8.64
C LEU A 151 -2.38 6.24 7.69
N ASN A 152 -1.23 6.80 7.36
CA ASN A 152 -1.02 7.84 6.35
C ASN A 152 -0.50 7.16 5.09
N GLY A 153 -1.41 6.86 4.18
CA GLY A 153 -1.11 6.01 3.04
C GLY A 153 -1.36 6.61 1.68
N VAL A 154 -0.92 5.86 0.68
CA VAL A 154 -1.14 6.12 -0.74
C VAL A 154 -1.61 4.87 -1.45
N ASN A 155 -2.32 5.04 -2.54
CA ASN A 155 -2.53 3.99 -3.52
C ASN A 155 -1.38 3.96 -4.52
N ARG A 156 -1.08 2.79 -5.10
CA ARG A 156 -0.05 2.63 -6.14
C ARG A 156 -0.50 1.64 -7.21
N HIS A 157 -0.55 2.08 -8.47
CA HIS A 157 -0.64 1.19 -9.63
C HIS A 157 0.75 0.69 -10.05
N GLN A 158 0.81 -0.49 -10.68
CA GLN A 158 2.06 -1.15 -11.04
C GLN A 158 2.62 -0.73 -12.41
N ASP A 159 2.04 0.28 -13.05
CA ASP A 159 2.46 0.75 -14.36
C ASP A 159 3.38 1.97 -14.29
N ARG A 160 4.16 2.13 -15.37
CA ARG A 160 5.03 3.28 -15.57
C ARG A 160 5.04 3.71 -17.03
N GLN A 161 5.22 5.02 -17.24
CA GLN A 161 5.31 5.60 -18.57
C GLN A 161 6.32 4.84 -19.45
N ASP A 162 5.90 4.57 -20.69
CA ASP A 162 6.66 3.85 -21.73
C ASP A 162 7.07 2.40 -21.38
N LYS A 163 6.62 1.87 -20.24
CA LYS A 163 6.85 0.48 -19.81
C LYS A 163 5.57 -0.32 -19.67
N GLY A 164 4.42 0.35 -19.51
CA GLY A 164 3.18 -0.33 -19.13
C GLY A 164 3.42 -1.11 -17.85
N TRP A 165 3.07 -2.40 -17.84
CA TRP A 165 3.26 -3.29 -16.69
C TRP A 165 4.61 -4.03 -16.70
N ALA A 166 5.45 -3.84 -17.71
CA ALA A 166 6.79 -4.42 -17.78
C ALA A 166 7.78 -3.61 -16.94
N VAL A 167 7.45 -3.42 -15.66
CA VAL A 167 8.20 -2.63 -14.69
C VAL A 167 9.28 -3.49 -14.05
N SER A 168 10.52 -2.98 -13.99
CA SER A 168 11.66 -3.68 -13.38
C SER A 168 11.70 -3.49 -11.86
N SER A 169 12.41 -4.37 -11.14
CA SER A 169 12.60 -4.26 -9.70
C SER A 169 13.25 -2.92 -9.29
N GLU A 170 14.14 -2.36 -10.11
CA GLU A 170 14.72 -1.04 -9.85
C GLU A 170 13.67 0.08 -9.89
N ASN A 171 12.66 -0.04 -10.76
CA ASN A 171 11.58 0.93 -10.81
C ASN A 171 10.63 0.78 -9.63
N GLU A 172 10.40 -0.45 -9.17
CA GLU A 172 9.64 -0.67 -7.94
C GLU A 172 10.39 -0.04 -6.76
N ILE A 173 11.69 -0.29 -6.61
CA ILE A 173 12.50 0.33 -5.55
C ILE A 173 12.38 1.87 -5.60
N GLU A 174 12.52 2.49 -6.77
CA GLU A 174 12.36 3.94 -6.93
C GLU A 174 10.94 4.42 -6.55
N ASP A 175 9.89 3.69 -6.95
CA ASP A 175 8.51 4.00 -6.56
C ASP A 175 8.38 4.01 -5.03
N PHE A 176 8.90 3.00 -4.33
CA PHE A 176 8.82 2.91 -2.87
C PHE A 176 9.79 3.84 -2.13
N ASP A 177 10.89 4.25 -2.74
CA ASP A 177 11.76 5.32 -2.22
C ASP A 177 11.01 6.66 -2.22
N LEU A 178 10.32 6.99 -3.30
CA LEU A 178 9.48 8.19 -3.39
C LEU A 178 8.33 8.17 -2.38
N ILE A 179 7.70 7.01 -2.15
CA ILE A 179 6.65 6.85 -1.12
C ILE A 179 7.22 7.03 0.28
N TYR A 180 8.40 6.45 0.54
CA TYR A 180 9.08 6.54 1.84
C TYR A 180 9.50 7.98 2.16
N GLU A 181 10.10 8.67 1.18
CA GLU A 181 10.50 10.08 1.27
C GLU A 181 9.30 10.99 1.61
N MET A 182 8.12 10.71 1.01
CA MET A 182 6.91 11.48 1.29
C MET A 182 6.43 11.36 2.75
N GLY A 183 6.90 10.35 3.48
CA GLY A 183 6.51 10.10 4.86
C GLY A 183 5.34 9.12 5.02
N ALA A 184 4.84 8.51 3.94
CA ALA A 184 3.78 7.51 4.04
C ALA A 184 4.21 6.32 4.91
N ASN A 185 3.28 5.72 5.65
CA ASN A 185 3.49 4.51 6.45
C ASN A 185 2.57 3.35 6.04
N ALA A 186 1.61 3.59 5.13
CA ALA A 186 0.69 2.60 4.64
C ALA A 186 0.55 2.67 3.12
N ILE A 187 0.22 1.54 2.49
CA ILE A 187 0.07 1.45 1.04
C ILE A 187 -1.13 0.58 0.71
N ARG A 188 -2.02 1.10 -0.13
CA ARG A 188 -3.06 0.30 -0.79
C ARG A 188 -2.57 -0.10 -2.18
N LEU A 189 -2.30 -1.39 -2.36
CA LEU A 189 -1.87 -1.97 -3.62
C LEU A 189 -3.10 -2.31 -4.48
N ALA A 190 -3.79 -1.24 -4.89
CA ALA A 190 -4.94 -1.29 -5.77
C ALA A 190 -4.55 -1.68 -7.22
N HIS A 191 -5.37 -2.37 -8.01
CA HIS A 191 -6.60 -3.09 -7.65
C HIS A 191 -6.39 -4.60 -7.87
N TYR A 192 -5.20 -5.10 -7.56
CA TYR A 192 -4.79 -6.46 -7.91
C TYR A 192 -3.52 -6.83 -7.14
N GLN A 193 -3.25 -8.13 -7.08
CA GLN A 193 -1.95 -8.63 -6.65
C GLN A 193 -0.83 -7.99 -7.49
N GLN A 194 0.20 -7.49 -6.80
CA GLN A 194 1.41 -6.96 -7.43
C GLN A 194 2.56 -7.96 -7.31
N ASN A 195 3.73 -7.60 -7.85
CA ASN A 195 4.91 -8.45 -7.84
C ASN A 195 5.36 -8.82 -6.40
N GLU A 196 5.94 -10.00 -6.21
CA GLU A 196 6.47 -10.46 -4.90
C GLU A 196 7.49 -9.48 -4.32
N SER A 197 8.38 -8.94 -5.15
CA SER A 197 9.38 -7.94 -4.77
C SER A 197 8.78 -6.68 -4.14
N VAL A 198 7.55 -6.30 -4.53
CA VAL A 198 6.84 -5.18 -3.90
C VAL A 198 6.58 -5.45 -2.42
N PHE A 199 6.11 -6.65 -2.08
CA PHE A 199 5.84 -7.01 -0.69
C PHE A 199 7.13 -7.19 0.12
N GLU A 200 8.22 -7.64 -0.52
CA GLU A 200 9.55 -7.66 0.11
C GLU A 200 10.07 -6.26 0.44
N ILE A 201 9.89 -5.30 -0.48
CA ILE A 201 10.21 -3.90 -0.24
C ILE A 201 9.36 -3.35 0.91
N CYS A 202 8.05 -3.64 0.93
CA CYS A 202 7.15 -3.24 2.01
C CYS A 202 7.56 -3.82 3.37
N ASN A 203 7.92 -5.10 3.42
CA ASN A 203 8.43 -5.75 4.62
C ASN A 203 9.65 -5.01 5.17
N ARG A 204 10.61 -4.67 4.30
CA ARG A 204 11.90 -4.05 4.69
C ARG A 204 11.79 -2.56 5.00
N LYS A 205 10.89 -1.84 4.34
CA LYS A 205 10.65 -0.41 4.59
C LYS A 205 9.65 -0.16 5.71
N GLY A 206 8.96 -1.18 6.19
CA GLY A 206 8.03 -1.05 7.32
C GLY A 206 6.65 -0.50 6.92
N PHE A 207 6.23 -0.70 5.66
CA PHE A 207 4.91 -0.26 5.22
C PHE A 207 3.81 -1.20 5.71
N ILE A 208 2.65 -0.64 6.05
CA ILE A 208 1.42 -1.39 6.33
C ILE A 208 0.61 -1.52 5.03
N VAL A 209 0.32 -2.74 4.60
CA VAL A 209 -0.23 -3.02 3.28
C VAL A 209 -1.69 -3.48 3.35
N TRP A 210 -2.53 -2.82 2.55
CA TRP A 210 -3.80 -3.33 2.06
C TRP A 210 -3.56 -3.82 0.63
N VAL A 211 -3.79 -5.09 0.36
CA VAL A 211 -3.78 -5.66 -1.00
C VAL A 211 -5.12 -6.29 -1.34
N GLU A 212 -5.52 -6.26 -2.60
CA GLU A 212 -6.85 -6.69 -3.05
C GLU A 212 -6.81 -7.44 -4.38
N VAL A 213 -7.92 -8.12 -4.71
CA VAL A 213 -8.17 -8.68 -6.04
C VAL A 213 -8.91 -7.69 -6.92
N PRO A 214 -8.89 -7.84 -8.26
CA PRO A 214 -9.59 -6.95 -9.19
C PRO A 214 -11.10 -7.22 -9.25
N PHE A 215 -11.75 -7.30 -8.09
CA PHE A 215 -13.20 -7.36 -8.00
C PHE A 215 -13.77 -5.94 -7.94
N ILE A 216 -13.89 -5.32 -9.11
CA ILE A 216 -14.07 -3.86 -9.25
C ILE A 216 -15.29 -3.50 -10.11
N GLN A 217 -16.04 -2.49 -9.66
CA GLN A 217 -17.15 -1.80 -10.36
C GLN A 217 -18.36 -2.66 -10.73
N ARG A 218 -18.20 -3.61 -11.66
CA ARG A 218 -19.31 -4.38 -12.22
C ARG A 218 -19.04 -5.86 -12.11
N PHE A 219 -19.88 -6.55 -11.35
CA PHE A 219 -19.86 -8.00 -11.31
C PHE A 219 -20.44 -8.59 -12.60
N MET A 220 -19.70 -9.51 -13.22
CA MET A 220 -20.16 -10.20 -14.44
C MET A 220 -21.20 -11.31 -14.14
N ASN A 221 -21.30 -11.74 -12.88
CA ASN A 221 -22.27 -12.72 -12.38
C ASN A 221 -22.43 -13.97 -13.26
N THR A 222 -21.32 -14.59 -13.64
CA THR A 222 -21.28 -15.90 -14.27
C THR A 222 -20.49 -16.87 -13.39
N ARG A 223 -20.79 -18.17 -13.46
CA ARG A 223 -20.00 -19.19 -12.74
C ARG A 223 -18.49 -19.04 -13.01
N LYS A 224 -18.10 -18.82 -14.27
CA LYS A 224 -16.69 -18.64 -14.64
C LYS A 224 -16.06 -17.41 -14.00
N SER A 225 -16.76 -16.27 -13.97
CA SER A 225 -16.24 -15.06 -13.33
C SER A 225 -16.14 -15.22 -11.81
N THR A 226 -17.12 -15.89 -11.18
CA THR A 226 -17.10 -16.19 -9.75
C THR A 226 -15.95 -17.12 -9.40
N ASP A 227 -15.82 -18.25 -10.09
CA ASP A 227 -14.73 -19.21 -9.87
C ASP A 227 -13.36 -18.54 -10.06
N ASN A 228 -13.23 -17.69 -11.09
CA ASN A 228 -11.99 -16.96 -11.37
C ASN A 228 -11.60 -15.97 -10.26
N ILE A 229 -12.53 -15.16 -9.76
CA ILE A 229 -12.20 -14.18 -8.72
C ILE A 229 -11.94 -14.85 -7.36
N MET A 230 -12.64 -15.96 -7.06
CA MET A 230 -12.35 -16.77 -5.88
C MET A 230 -10.97 -17.40 -5.93
N ASN A 231 -10.58 -17.95 -7.09
CA ASN A 231 -9.24 -18.53 -7.28
C ASN A 231 -8.16 -17.46 -7.13
N GLN A 232 -8.31 -16.28 -7.74
CA GLN A 232 -7.37 -15.17 -7.56
C GLN A 232 -7.25 -14.74 -6.09
N TYR A 233 -8.35 -14.74 -5.33
CA TYR A 233 -8.32 -14.37 -3.92
C TYR A 233 -7.59 -15.43 -3.07
N ILE A 234 -7.83 -16.71 -3.35
CA ILE A 234 -7.10 -17.83 -2.73
C ILE A 234 -5.60 -17.76 -3.07
N GLU A 235 -5.25 -17.49 -4.33
CA GLU A 235 -3.87 -17.33 -4.80
C GLU A 235 -3.19 -16.15 -4.12
N LEU A 236 -3.84 -14.98 -4.07
CA LEU A 236 -3.35 -13.78 -3.39
C LEU A 236 -2.98 -14.09 -1.94
N ILE A 237 -3.86 -14.72 -1.19
CA ILE A 237 -3.62 -15.03 0.23
C ILE A 237 -2.50 -16.06 0.37
N LYS A 238 -2.56 -17.18 -0.37
CA LYS A 238 -1.58 -18.27 -0.23
C LYS A 238 -0.16 -17.84 -0.64
N GLN A 239 -0.03 -17.08 -1.70
CA GLN A 239 1.28 -16.61 -2.18
C GLN A 239 1.88 -15.56 -1.25
N ASN A 240 1.04 -14.73 -0.61
CA ASN A 240 1.51 -13.58 0.16
C ASN A 240 1.34 -13.72 1.68
N PHE A 241 0.96 -14.91 2.17
CA PHE A 241 0.67 -15.17 3.59
C PHE A 241 1.80 -14.78 4.55
N ASN A 242 3.05 -14.98 4.12
CA ASN A 242 4.23 -14.80 4.96
C ASN A 242 4.65 -13.33 5.13
N HIS A 243 4.12 -12.40 4.34
CA HIS A 243 4.57 -11.00 4.40
C HIS A 243 4.04 -10.28 5.65
N PRO A 244 4.92 -9.89 6.60
CA PRO A 244 4.48 -9.19 7.81
C PRO A 244 3.83 -7.84 7.54
N CYS A 245 4.15 -7.20 6.40
CA CYS A 245 3.59 -5.90 6.02
C CYS A 245 2.09 -5.94 5.75
N ILE A 246 1.53 -7.06 5.31
CA ILE A 246 0.11 -7.15 4.94
C ILE A 246 -0.74 -7.15 6.20
N ALA A 247 -1.65 -6.19 6.29
CA ALA A 247 -2.62 -6.06 7.36
C ALA A 247 -4.03 -6.51 6.93
N MET A 248 -4.36 -6.35 5.64
CA MET A 248 -5.74 -6.43 5.16
C MET A 248 -5.82 -7.10 3.77
N TRP A 249 -6.83 -7.96 3.61
CA TRP A 249 -7.19 -8.57 2.33
C TRP A 249 -8.45 -7.92 1.76
N GLY A 250 -8.29 -7.13 0.70
CA GLY A 250 -9.38 -6.41 0.04
C GLY A 250 -10.25 -7.33 -0.82
N THR A 251 -11.55 -7.36 -0.54
CA THR A 251 -12.55 -8.21 -1.21
C THR A 251 -13.22 -7.52 -2.39
N MET A 252 -13.23 -6.18 -2.43
CA MET A 252 -13.92 -5.42 -3.47
C MET A 252 -13.46 -3.96 -3.59
N ASN A 253 -13.72 -3.36 -4.74
CA ASN A 253 -13.64 -1.91 -4.97
C ASN A 253 -14.85 -1.40 -5.78
N GLU A 254 -15.62 -0.47 -5.20
CA GLU A 254 -16.73 0.22 -5.86
C GLU A 254 -17.74 -0.71 -6.56
N LEU A 255 -17.99 -1.92 -6.00
CA LEU A 255 -19.09 -2.76 -6.47
C LEU A 255 -20.44 -2.05 -6.29
N ALA A 256 -21.44 -2.51 -7.04
CA ALA A 256 -22.74 -1.88 -7.12
C ALA A 256 -22.75 -0.43 -7.66
N PHE A 257 -21.78 -0.06 -8.50
CA PHE A 257 -21.74 1.26 -9.15
C PHE A 257 -23.05 1.57 -9.91
N ASP A 258 -23.68 0.53 -10.50
CA ASP A 258 -24.94 0.61 -11.25
C ASP A 258 -26.15 0.02 -10.48
N GLY A 259 -26.01 -0.27 -9.18
CA GLY A 259 -27.02 -0.91 -8.33
C GLY A 259 -26.57 -2.26 -7.76
N HIS A 260 -27.23 -2.71 -6.68
CA HIS A 260 -26.85 -3.92 -5.92
C HIS A 260 -27.42 -5.19 -6.53
N GLU A 261 -26.58 -6.20 -6.73
CA GLU A 261 -27.00 -7.57 -7.04
C GLU A 261 -26.82 -8.47 -5.81
N SER A 262 -27.78 -9.35 -5.52
CA SER A 262 -27.70 -10.32 -4.40
C SER A 262 -26.47 -11.24 -4.48
N GLU A 263 -25.96 -11.42 -5.68
CA GLU A 263 -24.84 -12.28 -6.00
C GLU A 263 -23.51 -11.60 -5.67
N GLU A 264 -23.44 -10.26 -5.68
CA GLU A 264 -22.27 -9.52 -5.17
C GLU A 264 -22.12 -9.72 -3.67
N LEU A 265 -23.22 -9.62 -2.92
CA LEU A 265 -23.25 -9.90 -1.47
C LEU A 265 -22.74 -11.32 -1.18
N THR A 266 -23.21 -12.30 -1.95
CA THR A 266 -22.79 -13.69 -1.80
C THR A 266 -21.29 -13.86 -2.11
N ALA A 267 -20.80 -13.25 -3.19
CA ALA A 267 -19.40 -13.34 -3.57
C ALA A 267 -18.48 -12.68 -2.52
N VAL A 268 -18.81 -11.48 -2.04
CA VAL A 268 -18.01 -10.80 -1.01
C VAL A 268 -18.06 -11.56 0.32
N SER A 269 -19.22 -12.14 0.68
CA SER A 269 -19.35 -12.99 1.88
C SER A 269 -18.46 -14.23 1.80
N ASN A 270 -18.47 -14.91 0.66
CA ASN A 270 -17.62 -16.07 0.42
C ASN A 270 -16.14 -15.71 0.46
N MET A 271 -15.72 -14.56 -0.10
CA MET A 271 -14.34 -14.10 0.02
C MET A 271 -13.96 -13.81 1.46
N SER A 272 -14.82 -13.12 2.21
CA SER A 272 -14.55 -12.83 3.63
C SER A 272 -14.34 -14.13 4.42
N LEU A 273 -15.22 -15.11 4.22
CA LEU A 273 -15.08 -16.44 4.82
C LEU A 273 -13.79 -17.16 4.39
N ILE A 274 -13.45 -17.15 3.09
CA ILE A 274 -12.22 -17.76 2.58
C ILE A 274 -10.99 -17.13 3.25
N ALA A 275 -10.96 -15.81 3.40
CA ALA A 275 -9.86 -15.14 4.08
C ALA A 275 -9.74 -15.59 5.53
N HIS A 276 -10.83 -15.63 6.30
CA HIS A 276 -10.75 -16.08 7.70
C HIS A 276 -10.40 -17.56 7.85
N VAL A 277 -10.74 -18.41 6.88
CA VAL A 277 -10.35 -19.82 6.86
C VAL A 277 -8.88 -20.01 6.52
N LEU A 278 -8.37 -19.29 5.51
CA LEU A 278 -6.98 -19.42 5.06
C LEU A 278 -6.00 -18.62 5.93
N ASP A 279 -6.43 -17.49 6.45
CA ASP A 279 -5.63 -16.55 7.24
C ASP A 279 -6.45 -15.88 8.34
N PRO A 280 -6.65 -16.56 9.48
CA PRO A 280 -7.35 -15.97 10.63
C PRO A 280 -6.53 -14.88 11.34
N THR A 281 -5.33 -14.52 10.84
CA THR A 281 -4.43 -13.56 11.48
C THR A 281 -4.56 -12.15 10.92
N ARG A 282 -5.33 -11.96 9.84
CA ARG A 282 -5.53 -10.68 9.15
C ARG A 282 -7.00 -10.36 8.94
N LEU A 283 -7.28 -9.08 8.75
CA LEU A 283 -8.64 -8.57 8.55
C LEU A 283 -9.01 -8.57 7.06
N THR A 284 -10.29 -8.68 6.77
CA THR A 284 -10.86 -8.42 5.45
C THR A 284 -11.25 -6.96 5.31
N THR A 285 -11.19 -6.42 4.09
CA THR A 285 -11.63 -5.04 3.84
C THR A 285 -12.26 -4.82 2.48
N GLY A 286 -12.95 -3.71 2.28
CA GLY A 286 -13.50 -3.28 1.01
C GLY A 286 -13.38 -1.76 0.80
N ALA A 287 -13.25 -1.35 -0.45
CA ALA A 287 -13.32 0.05 -0.87
C ALA A 287 -14.73 0.36 -1.40
N ILE A 288 -15.43 1.25 -0.70
CA ILE A 288 -16.86 1.53 -0.92
C ILE A 288 -17.01 2.88 -1.65
N THR A 289 -17.94 2.92 -2.60
CA THR A 289 -18.37 4.17 -3.25
C THR A 289 -19.06 5.10 -2.23
N PRO A 290 -18.97 6.44 -2.36
CA PRO A 290 -19.58 7.34 -1.37
C PRO A 290 -21.09 7.45 -1.49
N ASN A 291 -21.69 6.95 -2.59
CA ASN A 291 -23.14 6.97 -2.81
C ASN A 291 -23.89 5.79 -2.15
N PHE A 292 -23.20 5.06 -1.28
CA PHE A 292 -23.76 3.93 -0.54
C PHE A 292 -24.79 4.39 0.48
N LYS A 293 -25.90 3.67 0.62
CA LYS A 293 -26.95 3.98 1.61
C LYS A 293 -26.75 3.15 2.87
N SER A 294 -27.18 3.68 4.01
CA SER A 294 -27.18 2.94 5.29
C SER A 294 -27.98 1.62 5.27
N THR A 295 -28.86 1.41 4.31
CA THR A 295 -29.63 0.16 4.12
C THR A 295 -28.87 -0.93 3.38
N ASP A 296 -27.78 -0.58 2.72
CA ASP A 296 -27.11 -1.49 1.81
C ASP A 296 -26.16 -2.40 2.62
N GLU A 297 -26.08 -3.68 2.26
CA GLU A 297 -25.49 -4.72 3.13
C GLU A 297 -23.98 -4.93 2.92
N LEU A 298 -23.44 -4.56 1.75
CA LEU A 298 -22.06 -4.86 1.33
C LEU A 298 -20.95 -4.46 2.36
N PRO A 299 -20.92 -3.25 2.93
CA PRO A 299 -19.94 -2.82 3.93
C PRO A 299 -20.07 -3.51 5.27
N ASN A 300 -21.16 -4.24 5.53
CA ASN A 300 -21.28 -5.01 6.76
C ASN A 300 -20.62 -6.40 6.65
N ILE A 301 -20.06 -6.75 5.49
CA ILE A 301 -19.45 -8.07 5.25
C ILE A 301 -17.95 -8.11 5.61
N PRO A 302 -17.09 -7.17 5.15
CA PRO A 302 -15.70 -7.15 5.57
C PRO A 302 -15.54 -6.66 7.01
N ASP A 303 -14.45 -7.04 7.66
CA ASP A 303 -14.19 -6.64 9.06
C ASP A 303 -14.10 -5.12 9.24
N VAL A 304 -13.52 -4.44 8.24
CA VAL A 304 -13.33 -2.98 8.21
C VAL A 304 -13.45 -2.45 6.79
N ASN A 305 -13.78 -1.16 6.60
CA ASN A 305 -13.94 -0.61 5.24
C ASN A 305 -13.27 0.75 5.07
N GLY A 306 -12.97 1.06 3.82
CA GLY A 306 -12.59 2.39 3.36
C GLY A 306 -13.59 2.95 2.36
N TRP A 307 -13.73 4.27 2.34
CA TRP A 307 -14.58 4.96 1.37
C TRP A 307 -13.74 5.72 0.35
N ASN A 308 -14.09 5.54 -0.92
CA ASN A 308 -13.57 6.34 -2.02
C ASN A 308 -14.28 7.70 -1.99
N PHE A 309 -13.51 8.78 -1.82
CA PHE A 309 -14.04 10.06 -1.37
C PHE A 309 -13.48 11.23 -2.20
N TYR A 310 -14.26 11.68 -3.20
CA TYR A 310 -13.84 12.71 -4.16
C TYR A 310 -14.65 14.02 -4.07
N TYR A 311 -15.07 14.37 -2.85
CA TYR A 311 -15.74 15.65 -2.60
C TYR A 311 -14.84 16.83 -2.96
N GLY A 312 -15.37 17.79 -3.71
CA GLY A 312 -14.63 18.90 -4.30
C GLY A 312 -14.03 18.61 -5.68
N TRP A 313 -13.87 17.34 -6.09
CA TRP A 313 -13.40 17.03 -7.44
C TRP A 313 -14.52 16.56 -8.37
N TYR A 314 -15.26 15.52 -8.00
CA TYR A 314 -16.30 14.94 -8.85
C TYR A 314 -17.71 15.38 -8.46
N TYR A 315 -17.93 15.66 -7.19
CA TYR A 315 -19.24 16.04 -6.63
C TYR A 315 -19.02 16.83 -5.34
N GLY A 316 -20.05 17.60 -4.95
CA GLY A 316 -20.01 18.45 -3.76
C GLY A 316 -18.83 19.42 -3.71
N GLU A 317 -18.65 20.06 -2.56
CA GLU A 317 -17.58 21.03 -2.32
C GLU A 317 -16.64 20.54 -1.21
N ILE A 318 -15.42 21.10 -1.14
CA ILE A 318 -14.47 20.82 -0.06
C ILE A 318 -15.09 21.16 1.32
N SER A 319 -15.95 22.18 1.39
CA SER A 319 -16.66 22.57 2.61
C SER A 319 -17.61 21.49 3.15
N ASP A 320 -18.06 20.57 2.30
CA ASP A 320 -19.01 19.52 2.68
C ASP A 320 -18.33 18.31 3.31
N VAL A 321 -17.02 18.15 3.08
CA VAL A 321 -16.23 16.98 3.49
C VAL A 321 -16.43 16.63 4.97
N SER A 322 -16.40 17.63 5.84
CA SER A 322 -16.53 17.42 7.30
C SER A 322 -17.89 16.84 7.68
N SER A 323 -18.98 17.43 7.17
CA SER A 323 -20.35 17.02 7.53
C SER A 323 -20.71 15.67 6.91
N VAL A 324 -20.22 15.39 5.70
CA VAL A 324 -20.41 14.09 5.04
C VAL A 324 -19.73 12.98 5.83
N ILE A 325 -18.46 13.16 6.25
CA ILE A 325 -17.77 12.15 7.07
C ILE A 325 -18.47 11.97 8.42
N ASP A 326 -18.92 13.05 9.06
CA ASP A 326 -19.66 12.95 10.32
C ASP A 326 -20.97 12.17 10.18
N ASN A 327 -21.62 12.25 9.02
CA ASN A 327 -22.82 11.46 8.74
C ASN A 327 -22.47 10.00 8.45
N LEU A 328 -21.46 9.74 7.62
CA LEU A 328 -20.98 8.38 7.34
C LEU A 328 -20.60 7.66 8.64
N LEU A 329 -19.80 8.28 9.52
CA LEU A 329 -19.40 7.70 10.81
C LEU A 329 -20.59 7.38 11.73
N LYS A 330 -21.74 8.07 11.58
CA LYS A 330 -22.97 7.73 12.30
C LYS A 330 -23.69 6.54 11.67
N GLU A 331 -23.75 6.50 10.33
CA GLU A 331 -24.42 5.42 9.59
C GLU A 331 -23.70 4.09 9.74
N VAL A 332 -22.38 4.08 9.53
CA VAL A 332 -21.57 2.87 9.65
C VAL A 332 -21.04 2.66 11.05
N SER A 333 -21.76 3.17 12.06
CA SER A 333 -21.22 3.30 13.42
C SER A 333 -20.50 2.01 13.85
N PHE A 334 -21.08 0.83 13.64
CA PHE A 334 -20.50 -0.45 14.07
C PHE A 334 -19.16 -0.86 13.43
N HIS A 335 -18.76 -0.29 12.29
CA HIS A 335 -17.56 -0.68 11.55
C HIS A 335 -16.49 0.43 11.55
N PRO A 336 -15.22 0.12 11.85
CA PRO A 336 -14.12 1.08 11.68
C PRO A 336 -13.99 1.56 10.23
N MET A 337 -13.89 2.88 10.04
CA MET A 337 -13.88 3.55 8.74
C MET A 337 -12.50 4.14 8.41
N SER A 338 -12.09 4.06 7.14
CA SER A 338 -11.02 4.86 6.53
C SER A 338 -11.50 5.61 5.29
N ILE A 339 -10.61 6.43 4.73
CA ILE A 339 -10.72 6.93 3.36
C ILE A 339 -9.76 6.11 2.49
N SER A 340 -10.29 5.26 1.61
CA SER A 340 -9.50 4.37 0.73
C SER A 340 -8.99 5.07 -0.54
N GLU A 341 -9.67 6.14 -0.96
CA GLU A 341 -9.25 7.00 -2.06
C GLU A 341 -9.69 8.44 -1.81
N TYR A 342 -8.84 9.40 -2.14
CA TYR A 342 -9.20 10.81 -2.27
C TYR A 342 -8.12 11.53 -3.09
N GLY A 343 -8.53 12.54 -3.87
CA GLY A 343 -7.59 13.33 -4.66
C GLY A 343 -8.26 14.11 -5.78
N ALA A 344 -7.46 14.84 -6.54
CA ALA A 344 -7.87 15.60 -7.71
C ALA A 344 -6.80 15.51 -8.79
N ASP A 345 -7.22 15.57 -10.06
CA ASP A 345 -6.27 15.60 -11.16
C ASP A 345 -5.55 16.95 -11.17
N ALA A 346 -4.24 16.90 -11.44
CA ALA A 346 -3.44 18.06 -11.76
C ALA A 346 -2.57 17.78 -12.97
N ASN A 347 -2.63 18.66 -13.95
CA ASN A 347 -1.65 18.70 -15.02
C ASN A 347 -0.62 19.78 -14.66
N ILE A 348 0.65 19.40 -14.55
CA ILE A 348 1.76 20.29 -14.15
C ILE A 348 2.02 21.47 -15.12
N LYS A 349 1.29 21.53 -16.24
CA LYS A 349 1.31 22.68 -17.16
C LYS A 349 0.30 23.75 -16.76
N TYR A 350 -0.72 23.40 -15.99
CA TYR A 350 -1.85 24.29 -15.71
C TYR A 350 -1.71 24.92 -14.33
N HIS A 351 -1.94 26.23 -14.31
CA HIS A 351 -1.76 27.06 -13.13
C HIS A 351 -2.85 28.12 -13.02
N SER A 352 -3.23 28.46 -11.80
CA SER A 352 -4.32 29.41 -11.55
C SER A 352 -4.11 30.24 -10.29
N GLU A 353 -4.32 31.56 -10.40
CA GLU A 353 -4.42 32.46 -9.23
C GLU A 353 -5.70 32.21 -8.41
N ASN A 354 -6.71 31.61 -9.03
CA ASN A 354 -8.01 31.34 -8.44
C ASN A 354 -8.36 29.86 -8.70
N PRO A 355 -7.62 28.92 -8.07
CA PRO A 355 -7.77 27.51 -8.34
C PRO A 355 -9.18 27.02 -8.00
N LYS A 356 -9.77 26.25 -8.89
CA LYS A 356 -11.13 25.69 -8.75
C LYS A 356 -11.24 24.29 -9.33
N ALA A 357 -12.27 23.56 -8.91
CA ALA A 357 -12.54 22.23 -9.42
C ALA A 357 -12.60 22.24 -10.96
N LYS A 358 -12.01 21.20 -11.57
CA LYS A 358 -11.92 20.98 -13.02
C LYS A 358 -11.11 22.01 -13.83
N ASP A 359 -10.36 22.91 -13.20
CA ASP A 359 -9.34 23.68 -13.94
C ASP A 359 -8.04 22.88 -14.18
N TYR A 360 -7.90 21.72 -13.50
CA TYR A 360 -6.74 20.82 -13.56
C TYR A 360 -5.42 21.47 -13.16
N SER A 361 -5.48 22.62 -12.47
CA SER A 361 -4.30 23.31 -11.98
C SER A 361 -3.65 22.56 -10.84
N GLU A 362 -2.33 22.66 -10.77
CA GLU A 362 -1.57 22.13 -9.65
C GLU A 362 -1.95 22.79 -8.32
N GLU A 363 -2.28 24.09 -8.34
CA GLU A 363 -2.71 24.81 -7.14
C GLU A 363 -4.05 24.28 -6.61
N TYR A 364 -4.98 23.84 -7.47
CA TYR A 364 -6.23 23.24 -7.01
C TYR A 364 -6.04 21.87 -6.37
N GLN A 365 -5.22 20.99 -6.96
CA GLN A 365 -4.89 19.71 -6.35
C GLN A 365 -4.27 19.92 -4.96
N THR A 366 -3.32 20.86 -4.85
CA THR A 366 -2.66 21.22 -3.59
C THR A 366 -3.65 21.73 -2.55
N LEU A 367 -4.51 22.68 -2.92
CA LEU A 367 -5.57 23.20 -2.06
C LEU A 367 -6.51 22.10 -1.56
N LEU A 368 -6.95 21.21 -2.45
CA LEU A 368 -7.85 20.12 -2.09
C LEU A 368 -7.20 19.17 -1.08
N HIS A 369 -5.97 18.73 -1.32
CA HIS A 369 -5.27 17.84 -0.38
C HIS A 369 -5.04 18.51 0.98
N MET A 370 -4.66 19.78 1.02
CA MET A 370 -4.48 20.51 2.26
C MET A 370 -5.76 20.53 3.08
N LYS A 371 -6.87 21.00 2.49
CA LYS A 371 -8.14 21.18 3.21
C LYS A 371 -8.80 19.86 3.59
N THR A 372 -8.80 18.87 2.71
CA THR A 372 -9.40 17.55 3.00
C THR A 372 -8.62 16.82 4.09
N TYR A 373 -7.28 16.81 4.01
CA TYR A 373 -6.46 16.10 5.00
C TYR A 373 -6.54 16.73 6.39
N GLU A 374 -6.57 18.07 6.50
CA GLU A 374 -6.82 18.76 7.77
C GLU A 374 -8.14 18.32 8.41
N ILE A 375 -9.20 18.19 7.61
CA ILE A 375 -10.48 17.68 8.10
C ILE A 375 -10.32 16.24 8.57
N PHE A 376 -9.67 15.38 7.78
CA PHE A 376 -9.47 13.97 8.12
C PHE A 376 -8.72 13.75 9.42
N LEU A 377 -7.78 14.64 9.78
CA LEU A 377 -7.05 14.60 11.05
C LEU A 377 -7.98 14.80 12.26
N THR A 378 -9.12 15.48 12.09
CA THR A 378 -10.11 15.69 13.16
C THR A 378 -11.10 14.54 13.33
N LYS A 379 -11.09 13.56 12.42
CA LYS A 379 -12.09 12.49 12.37
C LYS A 379 -11.56 11.18 12.95
N LYS A 380 -12.47 10.41 13.55
CA LYS A 380 -12.20 9.05 14.06
C LYS A 380 -12.20 8.03 12.91
N ILE A 381 -11.21 8.15 12.04
CA ILE A 381 -10.94 7.20 10.95
C ILE A 381 -9.58 6.54 11.18
N TRP A 382 -9.44 5.26 10.83
CA TRP A 382 -8.22 4.49 11.09
C TRP A 382 -7.08 4.80 10.11
N GLY A 383 -7.41 5.31 8.92
CA GLY A 383 -6.42 5.66 7.91
C GLY A 383 -6.96 6.49 6.75
N THR A 384 -6.04 6.99 5.93
CA THR A 384 -6.34 7.73 4.70
C THR A 384 -5.37 7.30 3.61
N PHE A 385 -5.86 7.02 2.41
CA PHE A 385 -5.06 6.59 1.26
C PHE A 385 -5.27 7.53 0.07
N ILE A 386 -4.23 8.27 -0.30
CA ILE A 386 -4.26 9.19 -1.45
C ILE A 386 -4.51 8.39 -2.73
N TRP A 387 -5.44 8.84 -3.56
CA TRP A 387 -5.55 8.40 -4.96
C TRP A 387 -4.95 9.47 -5.86
N ASN A 388 -3.74 9.29 -6.39
CA ASN A 388 -2.85 8.13 -6.29
C ASN A 388 -1.41 8.62 -6.03
N MET A 389 -0.47 7.76 -5.66
CA MET A 389 0.93 8.15 -5.55
C MET A 389 1.49 8.65 -6.88
N PHE A 390 1.18 7.92 -7.96
CA PHE A 390 1.70 8.19 -9.30
C PHE A 390 0.57 8.38 -10.30
N GLU A 391 0.79 9.19 -11.32
CA GLU A 391 -0.07 9.16 -12.50
C GLU A 391 0.04 7.79 -13.17
N PHE A 392 -1.03 7.34 -13.82
CA PHE A 392 -1.10 6.01 -14.42
C PHE A 392 -1.98 5.99 -15.67
N ALA A 393 -1.83 4.95 -16.48
CA ALA A 393 -2.56 4.80 -17.73
C ALA A 393 -4.03 4.40 -17.49
N VAL A 394 -4.93 5.12 -18.16
CA VAL A 394 -6.34 4.75 -18.32
C VAL A 394 -6.71 5.12 -19.75
N ASP A 395 -6.58 4.16 -20.67
CA ASP A 395 -6.66 4.40 -22.12
C ASP A 395 -7.97 5.09 -22.57
N SER A 396 -9.07 4.85 -21.83
CA SER A 396 -10.38 5.45 -22.09
C SER A 396 -10.52 6.91 -21.66
N ARG A 397 -9.60 7.46 -20.84
CA ARG A 397 -9.68 8.86 -20.37
C ARG A 397 -9.24 9.84 -21.45
N ASP A 398 -9.95 10.96 -21.53
CA ASP A 398 -9.60 12.11 -22.37
C ASP A 398 -10.03 13.39 -21.63
N GLU A 399 -9.25 13.76 -20.61
CA GLU A 399 -9.56 14.87 -19.70
C GLU A 399 -8.27 15.59 -19.26
N GLY A 400 -8.38 16.85 -18.81
CA GLY A 400 -7.23 17.59 -18.28
C GLY A 400 -6.08 17.79 -19.26
N GLY A 401 -6.40 17.84 -20.57
CA GLY A 401 -5.43 18.06 -21.66
C GLY A 401 -4.49 16.89 -21.94
N VAL A 402 -4.72 15.71 -21.36
CA VAL A 402 -3.94 14.50 -21.61
C VAL A 402 -4.87 13.31 -21.82
N LYS A 403 -4.75 12.66 -22.97
CA LYS A 403 -5.46 11.42 -23.27
C LYS A 403 -4.75 10.22 -22.66
N GLY A 404 -5.53 9.22 -22.25
CA GLY A 404 -5.05 7.91 -21.82
C GLY A 404 -4.47 7.89 -20.40
N ARG A 405 -4.73 8.91 -19.57
CA ARG A 405 -4.06 9.08 -18.27
C ARG A 405 -5.00 9.54 -17.17
N ASN A 406 -4.79 8.99 -15.97
CA ASN A 406 -5.27 9.58 -14.73
C ASN A 406 -4.14 10.43 -14.12
N ASN A 407 -4.38 11.72 -13.94
CA ASN A 407 -3.40 12.72 -13.52
C ASN A 407 -3.50 13.08 -12.03
N LYS A 408 -4.16 12.24 -11.22
CA LYS A 408 -4.27 12.46 -9.77
C LYS A 408 -2.99 12.17 -8.98
N GLY A 409 -1.97 11.63 -9.64
CA GLY A 409 -0.68 11.32 -9.04
C GLY A 409 -0.08 12.49 -8.27
N MET A 410 0.53 12.22 -7.12
CA MET A 410 1.41 13.13 -6.40
C MET A 410 2.74 13.34 -7.14
N VAL A 411 3.13 12.35 -7.94
CA VAL A 411 4.30 12.36 -8.81
C VAL A 411 3.88 11.98 -10.24
N THR A 412 4.53 12.57 -11.24
CA THR A 412 4.24 12.32 -12.66
C THR A 412 4.42 10.86 -13.08
N TYR A 413 3.81 10.48 -14.21
CA TYR A 413 3.78 9.08 -14.68
C TYR A 413 5.19 8.47 -14.86
N ASP A 414 6.17 9.29 -15.25
CA ASP A 414 7.57 8.90 -15.42
C ASP A 414 8.43 8.99 -14.15
N ARG A 415 7.82 9.32 -12.99
CA ARG A 415 8.43 9.48 -11.67
C ARG A 415 9.39 10.68 -11.50
N LYS A 416 9.47 11.59 -12.47
CA LYS A 416 10.47 12.66 -12.44
C LYS A 416 10.06 13.93 -11.71
N ILE A 417 8.76 14.27 -11.71
CA ILE A 417 8.28 15.53 -11.15
C ILE A 417 7.34 15.23 -9.99
N LYS A 418 7.76 15.67 -8.80
CA LYS A 418 6.95 15.74 -7.58
C LYS A 418 6.11 17.01 -7.63
N LYS A 419 4.80 16.88 -7.49
CA LYS A 419 3.84 18.01 -7.48
C LYS A 419 3.86 18.73 -6.14
N ASP A 420 3.32 19.94 -6.07
CA ASP A 420 3.31 20.73 -4.83
C ASP A 420 2.59 20.00 -3.67
N ALA A 421 1.51 19.29 -3.97
CA ALA A 421 0.80 18.48 -3.00
C ALA A 421 1.70 17.38 -2.38
N TYR A 422 2.71 16.86 -3.09
CA TYR A 422 3.66 15.87 -2.56
C TYR A 422 4.48 16.45 -1.41
N TYR A 423 4.96 17.68 -1.59
CA TYR A 423 5.75 18.42 -0.61
C TYR A 423 4.93 18.85 0.61
N TYR A 424 3.62 19.12 0.42
CA TYR A 424 2.71 19.28 1.56
C TYR A 424 2.72 18.02 2.44
N TYR A 425 2.62 16.83 1.85
CA TYR A 425 2.63 15.60 2.63
C TYR A 425 3.99 15.27 3.24
N ILE A 426 5.13 15.63 2.62
CA ILE A 426 6.43 15.57 3.30
C ILE A 426 6.37 16.38 4.60
N ALA A 427 5.91 17.63 4.52
CA ALA A 427 5.82 18.49 5.70
C ALA A 427 4.87 17.92 6.77
N MET A 428 3.83 17.18 6.39
CA MET A 428 2.87 16.58 7.31
C MET A 428 3.34 15.24 7.91
N TRP A 429 4.09 14.42 7.15
CA TRP A 429 4.30 13.01 7.47
C TRP A 429 5.76 12.62 7.66
N SER A 430 6.69 13.32 7.03
CA SER A 430 8.10 12.98 7.13
C SER A 430 8.72 13.51 8.42
N GLU A 431 9.59 12.70 9.00
CA GLU A 431 10.42 13.08 10.15
C GLU A 431 11.73 13.75 9.71
N ASP A 432 12.13 13.59 8.44
CA ASP A 432 13.34 14.19 7.89
C ASP A 432 13.19 15.73 7.77
N PRO A 433 14.16 16.53 8.25
CA PRO A 433 14.05 17.98 8.22
C PRO A 433 13.85 18.54 6.81
N PHE A 434 12.83 19.38 6.62
CA PHE A 434 12.34 19.79 5.30
C PHE A 434 11.83 21.24 5.26
N VAL A 435 12.10 21.95 4.15
CA VAL A 435 11.49 23.24 3.78
C VAL A 435 11.22 23.28 2.26
N TYR A 436 10.14 23.94 1.83
CA TYR A 436 9.80 24.07 0.42
C TYR A 436 8.93 25.30 0.15
N VAL A 437 9.16 25.96 -0.99
CA VAL A 437 8.33 27.05 -1.54
C VAL A 437 7.51 26.51 -2.71
N SER A 438 6.18 26.62 -2.61
CA SER A 438 5.26 26.15 -3.64
C SER A 438 5.17 27.08 -4.85
N GLY A 439 4.56 26.60 -5.93
CA GLY A 439 4.24 27.36 -7.12
C GLY A 439 5.39 27.47 -8.12
N LYS A 440 6.46 26.66 -7.99
CA LYS A 440 7.67 26.78 -8.82
C LYS A 440 7.43 26.71 -10.33
N ARG A 441 6.38 25.99 -10.74
CA ARG A 441 5.99 25.86 -12.15
C ARG A 441 5.06 26.99 -12.63
N PHE A 442 4.40 27.68 -11.70
CA PHE A 442 3.63 28.89 -11.98
C PHE A 442 4.54 30.12 -12.00
N HIS A 443 5.50 30.13 -12.93
CA HIS A 443 6.55 31.14 -13.03
C HIS A 443 6.03 32.52 -13.46
N ASP A 444 5.26 32.58 -14.56
CA ASP A 444 4.78 33.86 -15.11
C ASP A 444 3.53 34.34 -14.37
N ARG A 445 3.64 35.47 -13.66
CA ARG A 445 2.55 36.02 -12.84
C ARG A 445 2.05 37.33 -13.45
N ALA A 446 0.83 37.32 -13.97
CA ALA A 446 0.17 38.48 -14.57
C ALA A 446 -0.61 39.35 -13.56
N VAL A 447 -0.24 39.24 -12.28
CA VAL A 447 -0.81 39.98 -11.16
C VAL A 447 0.30 40.61 -10.34
N ASP A 448 -0.02 41.70 -9.66
CA ASP A 448 0.96 42.40 -8.82
C ASP A 448 1.19 41.67 -7.50
N ASN A 449 0.12 41.11 -6.91
CA ASN A 449 0.16 40.38 -5.65
C ASN A 449 -0.05 38.90 -5.93
N ILE A 450 0.95 38.09 -5.59
CA ILE A 450 0.88 36.64 -5.75
C ILE A 450 0.68 35.98 -4.40
N LYS A 451 0.13 34.77 -4.46
CA LYS A 451 0.06 33.85 -3.32
C LYS A 451 0.91 32.62 -3.60
N PHE A 452 1.57 32.15 -2.55
CA PHE A 452 2.31 30.90 -2.53
C PHE A 452 2.27 30.32 -1.11
N TYR A 453 2.57 29.04 -0.99
CA TYR A 453 2.72 28.36 0.29
C TYR A 453 4.18 28.08 0.59
N VAL A 454 4.52 28.11 1.87
CA VAL A 454 5.72 27.45 2.38
C VAL A 454 5.28 26.19 3.11
N PHE A 455 5.91 25.05 2.80
CA PHE A 455 5.74 23.77 3.48
C PHE A 455 7.00 23.45 4.27
N SER A 456 6.88 23.07 5.54
CA SER A 456 8.02 22.68 6.37
C SER A 456 7.58 21.94 7.62
N ASN A 457 8.37 20.97 8.09
CA ASN A 457 8.22 20.37 9.43
C ASN A 457 9.08 21.08 10.51
N GLN A 458 9.77 22.17 10.16
CA GLN A 458 10.59 22.96 11.08
C GLN A 458 9.74 24.01 11.82
N LYS A 459 10.21 24.43 13.01
CA LYS A 459 9.50 25.41 13.87
C LYS A 459 9.93 26.85 13.66
N ASP A 460 11.15 27.08 13.23
CA ASP A 460 11.70 28.41 13.06
C ASP A 460 12.17 28.56 11.62
N LEU A 461 11.64 29.53 10.88
CA LEU A 461 12.06 29.81 9.51
C LEU A 461 11.93 31.29 9.17
N LYS A 462 12.66 31.70 8.14
CA LYS A 462 12.59 33.05 7.57
C LYS A 462 12.21 32.95 6.10
N VAL A 463 11.31 33.82 5.66
CA VAL A 463 10.93 33.95 4.26
C VAL A 463 11.43 35.27 3.73
N TYR A 464 12.01 35.22 2.54
CA TYR A 464 12.64 36.33 1.85
C TYR A 464 11.96 36.59 0.51
N LEU A 465 11.91 37.85 0.11
CA LEU A 465 11.63 38.29 -1.25
C LEU A 465 12.82 39.16 -1.70
N ASN A 466 13.53 38.74 -2.76
CA ASN A 466 14.68 39.47 -3.29
C ASN A 466 15.72 39.83 -2.20
N ASP A 467 16.08 38.84 -1.39
CA ASP A 467 16.99 38.94 -0.23
C ASP A 467 16.53 39.82 0.94
N GLU A 468 15.35 40.43 0.86
CA GLU A 468 14.72 41.13 1.98
C GLU A 468 13.82 40.17 2.77
N ILE A 469 13.94 40.18 4.11
CA ILE A 469 13.09 39.36 4.99
C ILE A 469 11.67 39.93 4.96
N ILE A 470 10.72 39.11 4.52
CA ILE A 470 9.29 39.44 4.54
C ILE A 470 8.56 38.79 5.73
N ALA A 471 9.11 37.71 6.28
CA ALA A 471 8.57 37.05 7.45
C ALA A 471 9.66 36.36 8.27
N THR A 472 9.48 36.35 9.59
CA THR A 472 10.23 35.52 10.53
C THR A 472 9.21 34.77 11.36
N GLU A 473 9.21 33.45 11.26
CA GLU A 473 8.26 32.58 11.93
C GLU A 473 8.94 31.90 13.10
N THR A 474 8.24 31.87 14.23
CA THR A 474 8.56 31.04 15.39
C THR A 474 7.33 30.21 15.71
N ASN A 475 7.49 28.93 15.98
CA ASN A 475 6.37 27.96 16.07
C ASN A 475 5.60 27.80 14.75
N PHE A 476 6.31 27.79 13.63
CA PHE A 476 5.75 27.47 12.32
C PHE A 476 5.01 26.12 12.36
N THR A 477 3.81 26.12 11.79
CA THR A 477 3.01 24.91 11.54
C THR A 477 3.44 24.27 10.23
N ASN A 478 2.94 23.09 9.88
CA ASN A 478 3.42 22.34 8.70
C ASN A 478 3.35 23.11 7.36
N TYR A 479 2.49 24.14 7.29
CA TYR A 479 2.45 25.06 6.17
C TYR A 479 1.91 26.45 6.55
N LYS A 480 2.13 27.44 5.67
CA LYS A 480 1.50 28.78 5.71
C LYS A 480 1.39 29.40 4.31
N GLU A 481 0.29 30.12 4.05
CA GLU A 481 0.12 30.96 2.84
C GLU A 481 0.80 32.31 3.06
N TYR A 482 1.55 32.78 2.06
CA TYR A 482 2.14 34.11 2.00
C TYR A 482 1.58 34.87 0.80
N SER A 483 1.45 36.18 0.97
CA SER A 483 1.06 37.11 -0.10
C SER A 483 2.14 38.18 -0.23
N VAL A 484 2.67 38.36 -1.44
CA VAL A 484 3.74 39.33 -1.71
C VAL A 484 3.45 40.13 -2.96
N THR A 485 3.88 41.39 -2.98
CA THR A 485 3.84 42.23 -4.17
C THR A 485 5.13 42.05 -4.97
N LEU A 486 5.02 41.69 -6.24
CA LEU A 486 6.18 41.49 -7.12
C LEU A 486 6.74 42.81 -7.66
N ASN A 487 8.06 42.93 -7.64
CA ASN A 487 8.78 43.93 -8.40
C ASN A 487 8.63 43.63 -9.91
N LYS A 488 8.89 44.64 -10.76
CA LYS A 488 8.93 44.40 -12.22
C LYS A 488 10.07 43.43 -12.55
N GLY A 489 9.79 42.45 -13.42
CA GLY A 489 10.73 41.42 -13.82
C GLY A 489 10.75 40.23 -12.85
N VAL A 490 11.91 39.59 -12.75
CA VAL A 490 12.14 38.38 -11.95
C VAL A 490 12.20 38.71 -10.46
N ASN A 491 11.56 37.87 -9.65
CA ASN A 491 11.54 37.94 -8.20
C ASN A 491 11.89 36.57 -7.62
N ILE A 492 12.73 36.53 -6.60
CA ILE A 492 13.12 35.30 -5.92
C ILE A 492 12.47 35.27 -4.54
N VAL A 493 11.66 34.25 -4.29
CA VAL A 493 11.17 33.90 -2.96
C VAL A 493 12.04 32.78 -2.41
N LYS A 494 12.52 32.95 -1.19
CA LYS A 494 13.40 31.98 -0.53
C LYS A 494 12.95 31.75 0.90
N THR A 495 13.01 30.50 1.37
CA THR A 495 12.76 30.13 2.76
C THR A 495 14.01 29.46 3.34
N ILE A 496 14.36 29.80 4.58
CA ILE A 496 15.55 29.27 5.27
C ILE A 496 15.16 28.85 6.69
N SER A 497 15.58 27.64 7.09
CA SER A 497 15.47 27.11 8.45
C SER A 497 16.75 26.37 8.84
N GLY A 498 17.57 26.97 9.72
CA GLY A 498 18.90 26.43 10.02
C GLY A 498 19.75 26.33 8.74
N ASP A 499 20.20 25.12 8.42
CA ASP A 499 20.97 24.81 7.21
C ASP A 499 20.08 24.42 6.00
N LEU A 500 18.76 24.34 6.19
CA LEU A 500 17.81 24.03 5.13
C LEU A 500 17.42 25.31 4.39
N GLU A 501 17.41 25.24 3.06
CA GLU A 501 17.01 26.32 2.18
C GLU A 501 16.22 25.78 1.00
N ASP A 502 15.18 26.51 0.59
CA ASP A 502 14.52 26.31 -0.69
C ASP A 502 14.10 27.65 -1.31
N SER A 503 14.05 27.71 -2.64
CA SER A 503 13.68 28.92 -3.36
C SER A 503 12.79 28.67 -4.58
N SER A 504 11.96 29.65 -4.91
CA SER A 504 11.16 29.72 -6.13
C SER A 504 11.39 31.04 -6.85
N GLU A 505 11.38 31.01 -8.18
CA GLU A 505 11.48 32.17 -9.05
C GLU A 505 10.11 32.50 -9.65
N PHE A 506 9.74 33.78 -9.64
CA PHE A 506 8.49 34.30 -10.22
C PHE A 506 8.77 35.54 -11.06
N GLU A 507 8.25 35.58 -12.29
CA GLU A 507 8.37 36.75 -13.15
C GLU A 507 7.05 37.51 -13.23
N ARG A 508 7.08 38.81 -12.89
CA ARG A 508 5.92 39.69 -13.08
C ARG A 508 5.79 40.06 -14.55
N VAL A 509 4.74 39.56 -15.19
CA VAL A 509 4.44 39.78 -16.60
C VAL A 509 3.19 40.65 -16.79
N THR A 510 3.00 41.21 -17.98
CA THR A 510 1.84 42.08 -18.28
C THR A 510 0.61 41.34 -18.80
N LYS A 511 0.79 40.08 -19.24
CA LYS A 511 -0.26 39.23 -19.79
C LYS A 511 -0.08 37.82 -19.26
N GLU A 512 -1.20 37.18 -18.96
CA GLU A 512 -1.22 35.79 -18.52
C GLU A 512 -0.68 34.86 -19.61
N ASN A 513 0.09 33.86 -19.20
CA ASN A 513 0.61 32.85 -20.10
C ASN A 513 -0.54 31.88 -20.49
N PRO A 514 -0.98 31.85 -21.76
CA PRO A 514 -2.13 31.05 -22.16
C PRO A 514 -1.87 29.54 -22.04
N SER A 515 -0.61 29.09 -21.93
CA SER A 515 -0.30 27.67 -21.72
C SER A 515 -0.66 27.16 -20.32
N TYR A 516 -0.91 28.05 -19.36
CA TYR A 516 -1.32 27.70 -18.00
C TYR A 516 -2.79 27.32 -17.86
N ARG A 517 -3.58 27.42 -18.93
CA ARG A 517 -4.99 27.07 -18.88
C ARG A 517 -5.25 25.74 -19.56
N CYS A 518 -6.03 24.89 -18.91
CA CYS A 518 -6.59 23.71 -19.56
C CYS A 518 -7.43 24.15 -20.77
N PRO A 519 -7.22 23.58 -21.97
CA PRO A 519 -8.12 23.77 -23.10
C PRO A 519 -9.54 23.34 -22.71
N ASN A 520 -10.53 24.09 -23.20
CA ASN A 520 -11.95 23.77 -23.02
C ASN A 520 -12.37 22.53 -23.80
#